data_AF-A0AAW6H620-F1
#
_entry.id   AF-A0AAW6H620-F1
#
_cell.length_a   1.000
_cell.length_b   1.000
_cell.length_c   1.000
_cell.angle_alpha   90.00
_cell.angle_beta   90.00
_cell.angle_gamma   90.00
#
_symmetry.space_group_name_H-M   'P 1'
#
loop_
_entity.id
_entity.type
_entity.pdbx_description
1 polymer ?
#
loop_
_entity_poly.entity_id
_entity_poly.type
_entity_poly.pdbx_seq_one_letter_code
_entity_poly.pdbx_strand_id
1 'polypeptide(L)'
;MKEVTFIRQNIEKWKRAETMVEQAESLSPDELADAYTELTADLAFAQTHFPASRITIYLNNLASALHNRIYRNKREKWSRIIT
;
A
#
# COMPACT_ATOMS: atom_id res chain seq x y z
N MET A 1 -5.16 -19.31 -10.46
CA MET A 1 -5.18 -19.16 -8.99
C MET A 1 -6.61 -18.81 -8.57
N LYS A 2 -7.15 -19.42 -7.50
CA LYS A 2 -8.46 -19.02 -6.95
C LYS A 2 -8.29 -17.80 -6.04
N GLU A 3 -9.33 -16.97 -5.94
CA GLU A 3 -9.32 -15.75 -5.11
C GLU A 3 -8.92 -16.05 -3.65
N VAL A 4 -9.46 -17.11 -3.06
CA VAL A 4 -9.12 -17.52 -1.68
C VAL A 4 -7.64 -17.86 -1.51
N THR A 5 -7.00 -18.44 -2.53
CA THR A 5 -5.57 -18.76 -2.49
C THR A 5 -4.73 -17.50 -2.62
N PHE A 6 -5.12 -16.59 -3.51
CA PHE A 6 -4.51 -15.28 -3.66
C PHE A 6 -4.52 -14.50 -2.34
N ILE A 7 -5.68 -14.47 -1.68
CA ILE A 7 -5.84 -13.82 -0.37
C ILE A 7 -4.92 -14.49 0.66
N ARG A 8 -4.97 -15.82 0.81
CA ARG A 8 -4.18 -16.52 1.84
C ARG A 8 -2.67 -16.33 1.68
N GLN A 9 -2.18 -16.16 0.46
CA GLN A 9 -0.75 -15.97 0.20
C GLN A 9 -0.27 -14.55 0.51
N ASN A 10 -1.13 -13.54 0.34
CA ASN A 10 -0.74 -12.14 0.43
C ASN A 10 -1.29 -11.40 1.65
N ILE A 11 -2.24 -11.99 2.39
CA ILE A 11 -2.90 -11.33 3.52
C ILE A 11 -1.94 -10.88 4.63
N GLU A 12 -0.89 -11.65 4.92
CA GLU A 12 0.10 -11.27 5.93
C GLU A 12 0.92 -10.05 5.47
N LYS A 13 1.18 -9.92 4.17
CA LYS A 13 1.84 -8.74 3.58
C LYS A 13 0.94 -7.52 3.66
N TRP A 14 -0.35 -7.68 3.33
CA TRP A 14 -1.30 -6.56 3.39
C TRP A 14 -1.50 -6.04 4.82
N LYS A 15 -1.56 -6.92 5.81
CA LYS A 15 -1.58 -6.52 7.23
C LYS A 15 -0.34 -5.73 7.63
N ARG A 16 0.85 -6.13 7.17
CA ARG A 16 2.07 -5.34 7.40
C ARG A 16 1.97 -3.96 6.77
N ALA A 17 1.49 -3.87 5.54
CA ALA A 17 1.27 -2.59 4.87
C ALA A 17 0.27 -1.71 5.64
N GLU A 18 -0.79 -2.27 6.23
CA GLU A 18 -1.70 -1.53 7.12
C GLU A 18 -0.96 -0.95 8.33
N THR A 19 -0.17 -1.76 9.04
CA THR A 19 0.63 -1.27 10.17
C THR A 19 1.64 -0.20 9.74
N MET A 20 2.23 -0.33 8.55
CA MET A 20 3.14 0.67 7.99
C MET A 20 2.44 1.99 7.66
N VAL A 21 1.17 1.97 7.24
CA VAL A 21 0.36 3.17 7.04
C VAL A 21 0.08 3.89 8.36
N GLU A 22 -0.13 3.14 9.44
CA GLU A 22 -0.33 3.68 10.79
C GLU A 22 0.97 4.25 11.36
N GLN A 23 2.10 3.58 11.13
CA GLN A 23 3.43 3.97 11.62
C GLN A 23 4.22 4.83 10.62
N ALA A 24 3.56 5.36 9.59
CA ALA A 24 4.21 6.05 8.49
C ALA A 24 5.04 7.29 8.91
N GLU A 25 4.76 7.87 10.08
CA GLU A 25 5.54 8.98 10.65
C GLU A 25 6.92 8.54 11.17
N SER A 26 7.07 7.27 11.57
CA SER A 26 8.29 6.69 12.12
C SER A 26 9.10 5.88 11.09
N LEU A 27 8.50 5.58 9.93
CA LEU A 27 9.08 4.74 8.88
C LEU A 27 9.79 5.57 7.80
N SER A 28 10.79 4.98 7.17
CA SER A 28 11.47 5.64 6.07
C SER A 28 10.57 5.68 4.82
N PRO A 29 10.58 6.79 4.05
CA PRO A 29 9.82 6.89 2.80
C PRO A 29 10.15 5.79 1.79
N ASP A 30 11.37 5.26 1.85
CA ASP A 30 11.86 4.18 0.98
C ASP A 30 11.17 2.85 1.31
N GLU A 31 11.03 2.51 2.59
CA GLU A 31 10.31 1.31 3.06
C GLU A 31 8.83 1.37 2.70
N LEU A 32 8.21 2.54 2.83
CA LEU A 32 6.82 2.75 2.41
C LEU A 32 6.68 2.60 0.88
N ALA A 33 7.67 3.05 0.11
CA ALA A 33 7.67 2.95 -1.35
C ALA A 33 7.84 1.50 -1.85
N ASP A 34 8.65 0.69 -1.17
CA ASP A 34 8.80 -0.73 -1.45
C ASP A 34 7.48 -1.48 -1.22
N ALA A 35 6.89 -1.30 -0.04
CA ALA A 35 5.58 -1.87 0.29
C ALA A 35 4.47 -1.41 -0.68
N TYR A 36 4.52 -0.15 -1.13
CA TYR A 36 3.59 0.38 -2.13
C TYR A 36 3.76 -0.26 -3.51
N THR A 37 4.99 -0.52 -3.93
CA THR A 37 5.29 -1.18 -5.21
C THR A 37 4.74 -2.61 -5.22
N GLU A 38 4.95 -3.36 -4.14
CA GLU A 38 4.39 -4.70 -4.01
C GLU A 38 2.87 -4.71 -3.96
N LEU A 39 2.27 -3.80 -3.19
CA LEU A 39 0.82 -3.69 -3.04
C LEU A 39 0.13 -3.30 -4.35
N THR A 40 0.75 -2.43 -5.14
CA THR A 40 0.21 -2.04 -6.46
C THR A 40 0.30 -3.17 -7.47
N ALA A 41 1.33 -4.02 -7.40
CA ALA A 41 1.39 -5.25 -8.21
C ALA A 41 0.24 -6.23 -7.87
N ASP A 42 -0.03 -6.44 -6.57
CA ASP A 42 -1.15 -7.27 -6.12
C ASP A 42 -2.50 -6.69 -6.55
N LEU A 43 -2.64 -5.36 -6.48
CA LEU A 43 -3.84 -4.67 -6.93
C LEU A 43 -4.06 -4.85 -8.44
N ALA A 44 -3.01 -4.72 -9.26
CA ALA A 44 -3.09 -4.91 -10.70
C ALA A 44 -3.52 -6.35 -11.05
N PHE A 45 -2.98 -7.34 -10.31
CA PHE A 45 -3.41 -8.73 -10.42
C PHE A 45 -4.89 -8.90 -10.04
N ALA A 46 -5.31 -8.32 -8.91
CA ALA A 46 -6.68 -8.39 -8.43
C ALA A 46 -7.67 -7.68 -9.37
N GLN A 47 -7.31 -6.55 -9.96
CA GLN A 47 -8.12 -5.87 -10.97
C GLN A 47 -8.30 -6.71 -12.24
N THR A 48 -7.26 -7.43 -12.65
CA THR A 48 -7.31 -8.27 -13.86
C THR A 48 -8.16 -9.52 -13.65
N HIS A 49 -8.01 -10.18 -12.49
CA HIS A 49 -8.62 -11.49 -12.24
C HIS A 49 -9.90 -11.45 -11.39
N PHE A 50 -10.06 -10.43 -10.55
CA PHE A 50 -11.17 -10.27 -9.59
C PHE A 50 -11.74 -8.83 -9.58
N PRO A 51 -12.09 -8.22 -10.73
CA PRO A 51 -12.42 -6.79 -10.83
C PRO A 51 -13.61 -6.34 -9.96
N ALA A 52 -14.61 -7.21 -9.76
CA ALA A 52 -15.81 -6.91 -8.97
C ALA A 52 -15.72 -7.38 -7.50
N SER A 53 -14.58 -7.95 -7.09
CA SER A 53 -14.44 -8.47 -5.72
C SER A 53 -14.12 -7.36 -4.72
N ARG A 54 -14.59 -7.57 -3.49
CA ARG A 54 -14.25 -6.73 -2.33
C ARG A 54 -12.75 -6.65 -2.09
N ILE A 55 -11.99 -7.69 -2.47
CA ILE A 55 -10.54 -7.67 -2.27
C ILE A 55 -9.86 -6.60 -3.13
N THR A 56 -10.32 -6.40 -4.36
CA THR A 56 -9.80 -5.38 -5.27
C THR A 56 -10.06 -3.98 -4.72
N ILE A 57 -11.25 -3.76 -4.15
CA ILE A 57 -11.61 -2.50 -3.47
C ILE A 57 -10.73 -2.28 -2.23
N TYR A 58 -10.54 -3.33 -1.41
CA TYR A 58 -9.67 -3.27 -0.23
C TYR A 58 -8.23 -2.89 -0.59
N LEU A 59 -7.64 -3.56 -1.59
CA LEU A 59 -6.28 -3.26 -2.05
C LEU A 59 -6.16 -1.86 -2.63
N ASN A 60 -7.18 -1.39 -3.35
CA ASN A 60 -7.20 -0.04 -3.89
C ASN A 60 -7.21 1.03 -2.79
N ASN A 61 -8.03 0.82 -1.75
CA ASN A 61 -8.08 1.72 -0.60
C ASN A 61 -6.74 1.73 0.17
N LEU A 62 -6.16 0.56 0.39
CA LEU A 62 -4.87 0.43 1.08
C LEU A 62 -3.75 1.12 0.29
N ALA A 63 -3.71 0.90 -1.04
CA ALA A 63 -2.73 1.54 -1.90
C ALA A 63 -2.89 3.07 -1.90
N SER A 64 -4.12 3.56 -1.93
CA SER A 64 -4.40 5.01 -1.87
C SER A 64 -3.98 5.62 -0.53
N ALA A 65 -4.23 4.91 0.58
CA ALA A 65 -3.80 5.36 1.90
C ALA A 65 -2.27 5.45 2.00
N LEU A 66 -1.56 4.43 1.54
CA LEU A 66 -0.10 4.38 1.55
C LEU A 66 0.51 5.45 0.62
N HIS A 67 -0.06 5.64 -0.58
CA HIS A 67 0.34 6.71 -1.50
C HIS A 67 0.23 8.09 -0.86
N ASN A 68 -0.90 8.37 -0.19
CA ASN A 68 -1.11 9.62 0.51
C ASN A 68 -0.09 9.84 1.63
N ARG A 69 0.28 8.80 2.38
CA ARG A 69 1.32 8.89 3.42
C ARG A 69 2.69 9.21 2.83
N ILE A 70 3.11 8.49 1.79
CA ILE A 70 4.40 8.72 1.11
C ILE A 70 4.50 10.16 0.60
N TYR A 71 3.47 10.64 -0.10
CA TYR A 71 3.50 11.96 -0.72
C TYR A 71 3.27 13.11 0.26
N ARG A 72 2.50 12.90 1.33
CA ARG A 72 2.34 13.87 2.43
C ARG A 72 3.65 14.04 3.19
N ASN A 73 4.32 12.94 3.58
CA ASN A 73 5.64 12.98 4.23
C ASN A 73 6.70 13.63 3.32
N LYS A 74 6.64 13.38 2.00
CA LYS A 74 7.55 14.01 1.04
C LYS A 74 7.37 15.53 1.03
N ARG A 75 6.15 16.07 1.08
CA ARG A 75 5.95 17.53 1.17
C ARG A 75 6.56 18.12 2.44
N GLU A 76 6.38 17.48 3.60
CA GLU A 76 6.91 17.99 4.87
C GLU A 76 8.45 17.98 4.91
N LYS A 77 9.09 16.97 4.31
CA LYS A 77 10.56 16.90 4.24
C LYS A 77 11.16 18.01 3.38
N TRP A 78 10.47 18.47 2.33
CA TRP A 78 10.93 19.56 1.46
C TRP A 78 10.71 20.94 2.07
N SER A 79 9.60 21.16 2.79
CA SER A 79 9.40 22.41 3.53
C SER A 79 10.41 22.62 4.66
N ARG A 80 11.00 21.54 5.18
CA ARG A 80 12.00 21.60 6.26
C ARG A 80 13.41 22.00 5.80
N ILE A 81 13.65 22.06 4.49
CA ILE A 81 14.94 22.50 3.90
C ILE A 81 14.91 24.01 3.58
N ILE A 82 13.75 24.66 3.71
CA ILE A 82 13.58 26.11 3.53
C ILE A 82 13.40 26.74 4.92
N THR A 83 14.44 26.72 5.75
CA THR A 83 14.62 27.62 6.91
C THR A 83 16.11 27.67 7.23
#